data_AF-A0A3N2ED63-F1
#
_entry.id   AF-A0A3N2ED63-F1
#
_cell.length_a   1.000
_cell.length_b   1.000
_cell.length_c   1.000
_cell.angle_alpha   90.00
_cell.angle_beta   90.00
_cell.angle_gamma   90.00
#
_symmetry.space_group_name_H-M   'P 1'
#
loop_
_entity.id
_entity.type
_entity.pdbx_description
1 polymer ?
#
loop_
_entity_poly.entity_id
_entity_poly.type
_entity_poly.pdbx_seq_one_letter_code
_entity_poly.pdbx_strand_id
1 'polypeptide(L)' 'MTKIGDGVPRIIDKTVDFMASSQAFMEYLKKSPRIQRVPRDIPQNKEALYLSRLEYYRQLYRPVDEQVESGSER' A
#
# COMPACT_ATOMS: atom_id res chain seq x y z
N MET A 1 29.07 -11.57 -9.86
CA MET A 1 28.99 -10.31 -10.62
C MET A 1 27.53 -9.98 -10.86
N THR A 2 26.98 -9.01 -10.12
CA THR A 2 25.60 -8.54 -10.33
C THR A 2 25.63 -7.53 -11.49
N LYS A 3 25.02 -7.87 -12.63
CA LYS A 3 24.96 -6.98 -13.80
C LYS A 3 24.11 -5.75 -13.47
N ILE A 4 24.57 -4.58 -13.90
CA ILE A 4 23.88 -3.29 -13.79
C ILE A 4 22.58 -3.40 -14.62
N GLY A 5 21.47 -3.77 -13.97
CA GLY A 5 20.20 -4.06 -14.65
C GLY A 5 19.37 -5.14 -13.97
N ASP A 6 20.02 -6.07 -13.25
CA ASP A 6 19.35 -7.20 -12.59
C ASP A 6 18.40 -6.75 -11.45
N GLY A 7 18.66 -5.56 -10.88
CA GLY A 7 17.84 -4.97 -9.82
C GLY A 7 16.62 -4.17 -10.31
N VAL A 8 16.57 -3.75 -11.57
CA VAL A 8 15.54 -2.82 -12.07
C VAL A 8 14.13 -3.40 -11.97
N PRO A 9 13.86 -4.67 -12.36
CA PRO A 9 12.54 -5.27 -12.17
C PRO A 9 12.13 -5.33 -10.69
N ARG A 10 13.10 -5.62 -9.80
CA ARG A 10 12.89 -5.71 -8.35
C ARG A 10 12.66 -4.35 -7.71
N ILE A 11 13.22 -3.28 -8.27
CA ILE A 11 13.00 -1.90 -7.82
C ILE A 11 11.57 -1.48 -8.20
N ILE A 12 11.15 -1.73 -9.44
CA ILE A 12 9.78 -1.42 -9.91
C ILE A 12 8.75 -2.14 -9.04
N ASP A 13 8.97 -3.42 -8.73
CA ASP A 13 8.08 -4.18 -7.84
C ASP A 13 7.97 -3.56 -6.44
N LYS A 14 9.08 -3.11 -5.87
CA LYS A 14 9.10 -2.43 -4.57
C LYS A 14 8.43 -1.07 -4.62
N THR A 15 8.60 -0.32 -5.71
CA THR A 15 7.93 0.99 -5.87
C THR A 15 6.42 0.81 -5.96
N VAL A 16 5.95 -0.19 -6.73
CA VAL A 16 4.52 -0.52 -6.83
C VAL A 16 3.96 -0.96 -5.48
N ASP A 17 4.69 -1.78 -4.74
CA ASP A 17 4.34 -2.21 -3.38
C ASP A 17 4.27 -1.02 -2.41
N PHE A 18 5.24 -0.11 -2.46
CA PHE A 18 5.25 1.13 -1.67
C PHE A 18 4.06 2.05 -1.99
N MET A 19 3.70 2.19 -3.28
CA MET A 19 2.52 2.97 -3.70
C MET A 19 1.22 2.34 -3.18
N ALA A 20 1.10 1.02 -3.25
CA ALA A 20 -0.05 0.30 -2.72
C ALA A 20 -0.17 0.45 -1.20
N SER A 21 0.96 0.32 -0.48
CA SER A 21 1.05 0.53 0.96
C SER A 21 0.65 1.96 1.35
N SER A 22 1.23 2.97 0.69
CA SER A 22 0.96 4.38 0.97
C SER A 22 -0.51 4.74 0.78
N GLN A 23 -1.16 4.21 -0.27
CA GLN A 23 -2.57 4.44 -0.50
C GLN A 23 -3.44 3.80 0.59
N ALA A 24 -3.22 2.52 0.91
CA ALA A 24 -3.96 1.85 1.97
C ALA A 24 -3.76 2.54 3.33
N PHE A 25 -2.57 3.07 3.60
CA PHE A 25 -2.27 3.81 4.82
C PHE A 25 -3.02 5.16 4.88
N MET A 26 -3.07 5.91 3.79
CA MET A 26 -3.83 7.17 3.72
C MET A 26 -5.34 6.95 3.88
N GLU A 27 -5.85 5.83 3.35
CA GLU A 27 -7.23 5.38 3.56
C GLU A 27 -7.50 5.05 5.02
N TYR A 28 -6.55 4.34 5.67
CA TYR A 28 -6.62 4.03 7.10
C TYR A 28 -6.63 5.28 7.98
N LEU A 29 -5.77 6.26 7.69
CA LEU A 29 -5.73 7.54 8.40
C LEU A 29 -6.96 8.44 8.14
N LYS A 30 -7.93 7.98 7.34
CA LYS A 30 -9.09 8.75 6.85
C LYS A 30 -8.68 10.07 6.16
N LYS A 31 -7.43 10.16 5.68
CA LYS A 31 -6.91 11.31 4.92
C LYS A 31 -7.30 11.24 3.45
N SER A 32 -7.75 10.08 2.98
CA SER A 32 -8.22 9.89 1.62
C SER A 32 -9.37 8.87 1.59
N PRO A 33 -10.36 9.05 0.69
CA PRO A 33 -11.39 8.05 0.49
C PRO A 33 -10.80 6.77 -0.06
N ARG A 34 -11.51 5.65 0.11
CA ARG A 34 -11.11 4.35 -0.44
C ARG A 34 -11.18 4.39 -1.97
N ILE A 35 -10.02 4.49 -2.62
CA ILE A 35 -9.91 4.61 -4.08
C ILE A 35 -9.53 3.26 -4.67
N GLN A 36 -10.31 2.76 -5.63
CA GLN A 36 -10.05 1.48 -6.30
C GLN A 36 -9.37 1.64 -7.66
N ARG A 37 -9.01 2.88 -8.01
CA ARG A 37 -8.36 3.22 -9.28
C ARG A 37 -6.85 3.04 -9.16
N VAL A 38 -6.24 2.48 -10.20
CA VAL A 38 -4.79 2.40 -10.33
C VAL A 38 -4.23 3.76 -10.80
N PRO A 39 -3.19 4.31 -10.12
CA PRO A 39 -2.51 5.53 -10.56
C PRO A 39 -1.90 5.38 -11.95
N ARG A 40 -1.87 6.46 -12.73
CA ARG A 40 -1.27 6.44 -14.09
C ARG A 40 0.24 6.19 -14.08
N ASP A 41 0.88 6.45 -12.94
CA ASP A 41 2.32 6.23 -12.71
C ASP A 41 2.67 4.74 -12.54
N ILE A 42 1.68 3.87 -12.37
CA ILE A 42 1.90 2.42 -12.30
C ILE A 42 1.91 1.86 -13.73
N PRO A 43 2.98 1.14 -14.10
CA PRO A 43 3.05 0.54 -15.42
C PRO A 43 1.99 -0.56 -15.58
N GLN A 44 1.37 -0.65 -16.77
CA GLN A 44 0.21 -1.51 -17.05
C GLN A 44 0.44 -2.99 -16.68
N ASN A 45 1.67 -3.48 -16.87
CA ASN A 45 2.05 -4.85 -16.52
C ASN A 45 2.15 -5.11 -15.01
N LYS A 46 2.04 -4.08 -14.17
CA LYS A 46 2.08 -4.15 -12.70
C LYS A 46 0.77 -3.73 -12.04
N GLU A 47 -0.27 -3.41 -12.79
CA GLU A 47 -1.59 -3.05 -12.23
C GLU A 47 -2.16 -4.17 -11.35
N ALA A 48 -2.06 -5.42 -11.82
CA ALA A 48 -2.50 -6.57 -11.06
C ALA A 48 -1.70 -6.75 -9.74
N LEU A 49 -0.38 -6.51 -9.79
CA LEU A 49 0.47 -6.54 -8.60
C LEU A 49 0.04 -5.45 -7.62
N TYR A 50 -0.16 -4.23 -8.10
CA TYR A 50 -0.60 -3.10 -7.29
C TYR A 50 -1.93 -3.38 -6.60
N LEU A 51 -2.94 -3.86 -7.33
CA LEU A 51 -4.27 -4.16 -6.77
C LEU A 51 -4.20 -5.26 -5.71
N SER A 52 -3.43 -6.32 -5.97
CA SER A 52 -3.22 -7.40 -4.99
C SER A 52 -2.54 -6.88 -3.72
N ARG A 53 -1.48 -6.06 -3.85
CA ARG A 53 -0.80 -5.45 -2.70
C ARG A 53 -1.68 -4.45 -1.97
N LEU A 54 -2.46 -3.66 -2.69
CA LEU A 54 -3.37 -2.68 -2.09
C LEU A 54 -4.41 -3.37 -1.22
N GLU A 55 -4.97 -4.49 -1.68
CA GLU A 55 -5.91 -5.28 -0.89
C GLU A 55 -5.24 -5.90 0.34
N TYR A 56 -4.04 -6.45 0.18
CA TYR A 56 -3.24 -6.95 1.30
C TYR A 56 -3.01 -5.88 2.37
N TYR A 57 -2.58 -4.67 1.99
CA TYR A 57 -2.34 -3.59 2.95
C TYR A 57 -3.62 -3.05 3.57
N ARG A 58 -4.76 -3.04 2.85
CA ARG A 58 -6.06 -2.69 3.44
C ARG A 58 -6.51 -3.70 4.50
N GLN A 59 -6.18 -4.98 4.33
CA GLN A 59 -6.43 -5.98 5.35
C GLN A 59 -5.50 -5.80 6.55
N LEU A 60 -4.25 -5.41 6.31
CA LEU A 60 -3.27 -5.15 7.35
C LEU A 60 -3.60 -3.89 8.16
N TYR A 61 -3.97 -2.79 7.49
CA TYR A 61 -4.39 -1.53 8.11
C TYR A 61 -5.87 -1.53 8.48
N ARG A 62 -6.47 -2.68 8.77
CA ARG A 62 -7.76 -2.65 9.47
C ARG A 62 -7.52 -1.96 10.81
N PRO A 63 -8.41 -1.05 11.25
CA PRO A 63 -8.38 -0.65 12.63
C PRO A 63 -8.49 -1.93 13.45
N VAL A 64 -7.42 -2.24 14.18
CA VAL A 64 -7.52 -3.11 15.35
C VAL A 64 -8.44 -2.31 16.25
N ASP A 65 -9.73 -2.57 16.12
CA ASP A 65 -10.84 -2.14 16.96
C ASP A 65 -10.36 -1.22 18.09
N GLU A 66 -10.58 0.09 18.01
CA GLU A 66 -10.82 1.07 19.09
C GLU A 66 -10.28 0.84 20.53
N GLN A 67 -9.26 0.00 20.75
CA GLN A 67 -8.89 -0.56 22.06
C GLN A 67 -7.79 0.24 22.76
N VAL A 68 -7.50 1.45 22.27
CA VAL A 68 -6.48 2.34 22.87
C VAL A 68 -7.04 3.72 23.26
N GLU A 69 -8.37 3.94 23.23
CA GLU A 69 -8.97 5.19 23.76
C GLU A 69 -10.11 5.01 24.77
N SER A 70 -10.27 3.81 25.36
CA SER A 70 -10.94 3.66 26.66
C SER A 70 -9.94 3.56 27.82
N GLY A 71 -8.78 4.19 27.67
CA GLY A 71 -7.71 4.27 28.64
C GLY A 71 -7.75 5.56 29.45
N SER A 72 -8.60 5.57 30.47
CA SER A 72 -8.46 6.38 31.69
C SER A 72 -8.73 7.89 31.57
N GLU A 73 -10.01 8.23 31.52
CA GLU A 73 -10.53 9.31 32.36
C GLU A 73 -10.32 8.90 33.82
N ARG A 74 -9.35 9.50 34.52
CA ARG A 74 -9.26 9.60 35.98
C ARG A 74 -8.21 10.59 36.42
#